data_AF-A0A952RIS7-F1
#
_entry.id   AF-A0A952RIS7-F1
#
_cell.length_a   1.000
_cell.length_b   1.000
_cell.length_c   1.000
_cell.angle_alpha   90.00
_cell.angle_beta   90.00
_cell.angle_gamma   90.00
#
_symmetry.space_group_name_H-M   'P 1'
#
loop_
_entity.id
_entity.type
_entity.pdbx_description
1 polymer ?
#
loop_
_entity_poly.entity_id
_entity_poly.type
_entity_poly.pdbx_seq_one_letter_code
_entity_poly.pdbx_strand_id
1 'polypeptide(L)'
;MYADWLLERGDPRGHFINAQCAVAACERAGERTSDRYRAARVRAHLLQRDLGARLLAGLRADSVTRIERGFVTRARLEVDALEPLLPRLARTPLEMLHLREGLRYGALRRALPQLPRSLALLGFDLGFGLAATSGSLDVPGLREALATVPAHDDDEVWPGDGRLPAPPLDALVRGLHVERPHLFTAAVPRGVRSLGLLPPRDVAALRSFLAALADTEVEALTVYCSDETVCAAIESAPIAQLRELELGYELEVGPEAARAFVARGGGARLERFAAPFPVDADVAAVLARSRLVHLGLGNGGDLEAAGAVLARHPLHTIELAGFTPPDALRLLDAVPATVSDLYWRAGELDDDHVRALSERTTLARLSLLSLSEVAMGSAATAALLAAEPLAGVPWLRLTPAPDGDREPDWSSLNPPPT
;
A
#
# COMPACT_ATOMS: atom_id res chain seq x y z
N MET A 1 15.38 19.72 26.57
CA MET A 1 15.82 18.61 25.69
C MET A 1 14.68 17.68 25.30
N TYR A 2 14.06 16.90 26.21
CA TYR A 2 12.94 16.00 25.82
C TYR A 2 11.67 16.77 25.38
N ALA A 3 11.35 17.90 26.03
CA ALA A 3 10.22 18.75 25.63
C ALA A 3 10.43 19.42 24.26
N ASP A 4 11.63 19.93 23.98
CA ASP A 4 11.98 20.54 22.69
C ASP A 4 11.91 19.50 21.57
N TRP A 5 12.41 18.29 21.84
CA TRP A 5 12.35 17.15 20.94
C TRP A 5 10.92 16.69 20.61
N LEU A 6 10.01 16.77 21.59
CA LEU A 6 8.59 16.50 21.41
C LEU A 6 7.86 17.61 20.61
N LEU A 7 8.21 18.87 20.88
CA LEU A 7 7.70 20.04 20.18
C LEU A 7 8.06 20.03 18.70
N GLU A 8 9.32 19.75 18.37
CA GLU A 8 9.80 19.66 16.98
C GLU A 8 9.06 18.60 16.15
N ARG A 9 8.46 17.60 16.82
CA ARG A 9 7.72 16.50 16.20
C ARG A 9 6.22 16.67 16.18
N GLY A 10 5.72 17.82 16.64
CA GLY A 10 4.28 18.08 16.71
C GLY A 10 3.54 17.30 17.82
N ASP A 11 4.25 16.60 18.70
CA ASP A 11 3.70 15.89 19.85
C ASP A 11 4.16 16.52 21.17
N PRO A 12 3.86 17.81 21.44
CA PRO A 12 4.43 18.57 22.56
C PRO A 12 4.15 17.96 23.94
N ARG A 13 3.10 17.14 24.05
CA ARG A 13 2.70 16.46 25.29
C ARG A 13 3.13 15.00 25.34
N GLY A 14 3.78 14.48 24.29
CA GLY A 14 4.23 13.08 24.21
C GLY A 14 3.08 12.07 24.17
N HIS A 15 1.85 12.50 23.86
CA HIS A 15 0.67 11.65 23.93
C HIS A 15 0.75 10.52 22.90
N PHE A 16 1.22 10.83 21.69
CA PHE A 16 1.30 9.85 20.61
C PHE A 16 2.40 8.84 20.88
N ILE A 17 3.58 9.30 21.27
CA ILE A 17 4.70 8.42 21.61
C ILE A 17 4.35 7.48 22.77
N ASN A 18 3.69 8.00 23.81
CA ASN A 18 3.23 7.17 24.93
C ASN A 18 2.25 6.08 24.49
N ALA A 19 1.34 6.39 23.56
CA ALA A 19 0.41 5.40 23.02
C ALA A 19 1.15 4.32 22.20
N GLN A 20 2.13 4.69 21.36
CA GLN A 20 2.95 3.73 20.62
C GLN A 20 3.81 2.86 21.53
N CYS A 21 4.37 3.42 22.60
CA CYS A 21 5.10 2.67 23.60
C CYS A 21 4.21 1.65 24.33
N ALA A 22 2.95 2.01 24.61
CA ALA A 22 1.99 1.08 25.21
C ALA A 22 1.65 -0.09 24.28
N VAL A 23 1.44 0.17 22.97
CA VAL A 23 1.26 -0.88 21.95
C VAL A 23 2.46 -1.82 21.93
N ALA A 24 3.67 -1.29 21.78
CA ALA A 24 4.90 -2.08 21.72
C ALA A 24 5.21 -2.84 23.02
N ALA A 25 4.73 -2.37 24.18
CA ALA A 25 4.84 -3.09 25.44
C ALA A 25 3.94 -4.33 25.46
N CYS A 26 2.67 -4.18 25.06
CA CYS A 26 1.73 -5.30 24.95
C CYS A 26 2.18 -6.33 23.91
N GLU A 27 2.73 -5.90 22.77
CA GLU A 27 3.27 -6.83 21.76
C GLU A 27 4.41 -7.68 22.30
N ARG A 28 5.35 -7.08 23.03
CA ARG A 28 6.46 -7.81 23.66
C ARG A 28 6.00 -8.78 24.74
N ALA A 29 4.89 -8.49 25.40
CA ALA A 29 4.27 -9.37 26.37
C ALA A 29 3.42 -10.49 25.72
N GLY A 30 3.25 -10.49 24.39
CA GLY A 30 2.37 -11.44 23.71
C GLY A 30 0.88 -11.15 23.90
N GLU A 31 0.53 -9.96 24.40
CA GLU A 31 -0.84 -9.57 24.81
C GLU A 31 -1.63 -8.91 23.66
N ARG A 32 -1.41 -9.34 22.41
CA ARG A 32 -2.04 -8.73 21.21
C ARG A 32 -3.57 -8.83 21.21
N THR A 33 -4.15 -9.73 21.99
CA THR A 33 -5.60 -9.91 22.11
C THR A 33 -6.21 -9.18 23.31
N SER A 34 -5.37 -8.61 24.20
CA SER A 34 -5.83 -7.93 25.41
C SER A 34 -6.57 -6.63 25.12
N ASP A 35 -7.53 -6.28 25.98
CA ASP A 35 -8.24 -5.00 25.89
C ASP A 35 -7.29 -3.82 26.04
N ARG A 36 -6.23 -3.99 26.85
CA ARG A 36 -5.15 -3.01 27.00
C ARG A 36 -4.44 -2.73 25.67
N TYR A 37 -4.07 -3.77 24.92
CA TYR A 37 -3.46 -3.62 23.60
C TYR A 37 -4.41 -2.91 22.63
N ARG A 38 -5.68 -3.33 22.60
CA ARG A 38 -6.71 -2.72 21.75
C ARG A 38 -6.86 -1.23 22.05
N ALA A 39 -7.05 -0.85 23.32
CA ALA A 39 -7.19 0.54 23.74
C ALA A 39 -5.93 1.38 23.43
N ALA A 40 -4.74 0.84 23.67
CA ALA A 40 -3.48 1.51 23.33
C ALA A 40 -3.34 1.74 21.81
N ARG A 41 -3.72 0.73 21.00
CA ARG A 41 -3.68 0.80 19.54
C ARG A 41 -4.68 1.81 19.00
N VAL A 42 -5.92 1.81 19.51
CA VAL A 42 -6.97 2.83 19.22
C VAL A 42 -6.45 4.23 19.48
N ARG A 43 -5.94 4.46 20.69
CA ARG A 43 -5.39 5.77 21.07
C ARG A 43 -4.22 6.17 20.16
N ALA A 44 -3.30 5.26 19.85
CA ALA A 44 -2.15 5.55 19.01
C ALA A 44 -2.58 6.02 17.62
N HIS A 45 -3.52 5.34 16.97
CA HIS A 45 -3.92 5.71 15.62
C HIS A 45 -4.82 6.95 15.57
N LEU A 46 -5.69 7.19 16.56
CA LEU A 46 -6.40 8.48 16.66
C LEU A 46 -5.41 9.65 16.77
N LEU A 47 -4.40 9.49 17.61
CA LEU A 47 -3.32 10.47 17.75
C LEU A 47 -2.45 10.56 16.50
N GLN A 48 -2.23 9.47 15.77
CA GLN A 48 -1.54 9.49 14.47
C GLN A 48 -2.31 10.31 13.44
N ARG A 49 -3.63 10.16 13.37
CA ARG A 49 -4.48 10.91 12.44
C ARG A 49 -4.46 12.40 12.77
N ASP A 50 -4.62 12.76 14.05
CA ASP A 50 -4.55 14.15 14.50
C ASP A 50 -3.14 14.74 14.31
N LEU A 51 -2.09 14.00 14.67
CA LEU A 51 -0.71 14.42 14.47
C LEU A 51 -0.38 14.56 12.98
N GLY A 52 -0.84 13.63 12.14
CA GLY A 52 -0.72 13.71 10.68
C GLY A 52 -1.39 14.96 10.14
N ALA A 53 -2.65 15.22 10.52
CA ALA A 53 -3.36 16.44 10.11
C ALA A 53 -2.63 17.73 10.55
N ARG A 54 -2.03 17.74 11.74
CA ARG A 54 -1.25 18.90 12.24
C ARG A 54 0.12 19.04 11.57
N LEU A 55 0.86 17.94 11.42
CA LEU A 55 2.17 17.92 10.76
C LEU A 55 2.09 18.26 9.27
N LEU A 56 0.93 18.03 8.66
CA LEU A 56 0.68 18.17 7.23
C LEU A 56 -0.42 19.18 6.94
N ALA A 57 -0.68 20.11 7.87
CA ALA A 57 -1.69 21.13 7.67
C ALA A 57 -1.52 21.79 6.29
N GLY A 58 -2.54 21.66 5.43
CA GLY A 58 -2.51 22.07 4.03
C GLY A 58 -2.42 20.93 3.00
N LEU A 59 -2.25 19.68 3.44
CA LEU A 59 -2.24 18.49 2.57
C LEU A 59 -3.48 17.64 2.74
N ARG A 60 -3.73 16.77 1.76
CA ARG A 60 -4.84 15.82 1.81
C ARG A 60 -4.65 14.82 2.95
N ALA A 61 -5.75 14.39 3.56
CA ALA A 61 -5.72 13.51 4.74
C ALA A 61 -5.07 12.13 4.48
N ASP A 62 -4.96 11.71 3.21
CA ASP A 62 -4.32 10.47 2.76
C ASP A 62 -2.80 10.61 2.54
N SER A 63 -2.23 11.80 2.78
CA SER A 63 -0.87 12.12 2.37
C SER A 63 0.25 11.52 3.25
N VAL A 64 -0.07 11.07 4.46
CA VAL A 64 0.88 10.31 5.30
C VAL A 64 0.28 8.97 5.68
N THR A 65 1.03 7.94 5.33
CA THR A 65 0.59 6.56 5.48
C THR A 65 1.09 5.96 6.79
N ARG A 66 2.20 6.46 7.37
CA ARG A 66 2.75 5.92 8.63
C ARG A 66 3.61 6.90 9.43
N ILE A 67 3.33 7.01 10.73
CA ILE A 67 4.16 7.73 11.71
C ILE A 67 4.63 6.76 12.80
N GLU A 68 5.93 6.62 13.02
CA GLU A 68 6.51 5.78 14.07
C GLU A 68 7.38 6.58 15.02
N ARG A 69 7.15 6.44 16.32
CA ARG A 69 7.88 7.13 17.39
C ARG A 69 7.93 8.66 17.17
N GLY A 70 6.81 9.21 16.66
CA GLY A 70 6.68 10.62 16.29
C GLY A 70 7.41 11.04 15.01
N PHE A 71 7.86 10.09 14.18
CA PHE A 71 8.47 10.38 12.89
C PHE A 71 7.62 9.91 11.73
N VAL A 72 7.53 10.71 10.67
CA VAL A 72 7.01 10.21 9.38
C VAL A 72 8.01 9.19 8.84
N THR A 73 7.60 7.92 8.82
CA THR A 73 8.39 6.82 8.24
C THR A 73 7.89 6.46 6.85
N ARG A 74 6.60 6.71 6.56
CA ARG A 74 6.04 6.56 5.21
C ARG A 74 5.11 7.73 4.85
N ALA A 75 5.33 8.32 3.69
CA ALA A 75 4.53 9.42 3.17
C ALA A 75 4.10 9.13 1.73
N ARG A 76 2.88 9.55 1.36
CA ARG A 76 2.36 9.53 0.01
C ARG A 76 1.93 10.94 -0.38
N LEU A 77 2.78 11.71 -1.03
CA LEU A 77 2.54 13.15 -1.26
C LEU A 77 2.28 13.42 -2.74
N GLU A 78 1.52 14.46 -3.06
CA GLU A 78 1.62 15.09 -4.39
C GLU A 78 3.02 15.72 -4.52
N VAL A 79 3.59 15.80 -5.74
CA VAL A 79 4.92 16.44 -5.92
C VAL A 79 4.94 17.88 -5.37
N ASP A 80 3.86 18.63 -5.54
CA ASP A 80 3.74 20.02 -5.08
C ASP A 80 3.69 20.14 -3.55
N ALA A 81 3.28 19.07 -2.87
CA ALA A 81 3.23 18.99 -1.41
C ALA A 81 4.62 18.72 -0.79
N LEU A 82 5.61 18.31 -1.59
CA LEU A 82 6.91 17.90 -1.09
C LEU A 82 7.73 19.08 -0.57
N GLU A 83 7.81 20.18 -1.32
CA GLU A 83 8.70 21.30 -1.02
C GLU A 83 8.45 21.92 0.37
N PRO A 84 7.20 22.21 0.78
CA PRO A 84 6.92 22.71 2.13
C PRO A 84 7.27 21.72 3.25
N LEU A 85 7.29 20.42 2.95
CA LEU A 85 7.54 19.36 3.94
C LEU A 85 9.01 18.97 4.06
N LEU A 86 9.85 19.33 3.09
CA LEU A 86 11.25 18.92 3.03
C LEU A 86 12.02 19.16 4.32
N PRO A 87 11.96 20.34 4.98
CA PRO A 87 12.72 20.56 6.20
C PRO A 87 12.35 19.58 7.33
N ARG A 88 11.11 19.06 7.31
CA ARG A 88 10.62 18.07 8.28
C ARG A 88 11.03 16.66 7.88
N LEU A 89 10.80 16.27 6.62
CA LEU A 89 11.13 14.94 6.09
C LEU A 89 12.64 14.66 6.09
N ALA A 90 13.47 15.68 5.85
CA ALA A 90 14.92 15.61 5.91
C ALA A 90 15.45 15.17 7.29
N ARG A 91 14.67 15.41 8.35
CA ARG A 91 15.02 15.11 9.75
C ARG A 91 14.35 13.84 10.27
N THR A 92 13.54 13.16 9.46
CA THR A 92 12.87 11.92 9.87
C THR A 92 13.60 10.71 9.29
N PRO A 93 13.57 9.53 9.97
CA PRO A 93 13.97 8.25 9.40
C PRO A 93 12.91 7.80 8.38
N LEU A 94 12.74 8.57 7.31
CA LEU A 94 11.79 8.28 6.25
C LEU A 94 12.25 7.00 5.53
N GLU A 95 11.43 5.96 5.60
CA GLU A 95 11.70 4.67 4.98
C GLU A 95 11.13 4.63 3.55
N MET A 96 9.97 5.27 3.35
CA MET A 96 9.24 5.25 2.08
C MET A 96 8.65 6.62 1.77
N LEU A 97 8.94 7.13 0.57
CA LEU A 97 8.28 8.31 0.02
C LEU A 97 7.68 7.93 -1.32
N HIS A 98 6.36 8.01 -1.40
CA HIS A 98 5.59 7.83 -2.62
C HIS A 98 5.14 9.21 -3.10
N LEU A 99 5.51 9.59 -4.32
CA LEU A 99 5.08 10.84 -4.93
C LEU A 99 4.03 10.56 -6.00
N ARG A 100 2.84 11.14 -5.84
CA ARG A 100 1.74 11.13 -6.81
C ARG A 100 1.93 12.24 -7.83
N GLU A 101 1.39 12.05 -9.03
CA GLU A 101 1.51 12.95 -10.19
C GLU A 101 1.49 14.44 -9.81
N GLY A 102 2.51 15.17 -10.25
CA GLY A 102 2.53 16.62 -10.22
C GLY A 102 3.54 17.15 -11.23
N LEU A 103 3.17 18.20 -11.96
CA LEU A 103 3.88 18.67 -13.16
C LEU A 103 5.21 19.40 -12.86
N ARG A 104 5.74 19.36 -11.63
CA ARG A 104 6.87 20.22 -11.23
C ARG A 104 8.14 19.46 -10.89
N TYR A 105 8.84 19.00 -11.94
CA TYR A 105 10.15 18.37 -11.83
C TYR A 105 11.18 19.23 -11.07
N GLY A 106 11.07 20.56 -11.15
CA GLY A 106 11.93 21.50 -10.42
C GLY A 106 11.83 21.34 -8.89
N ALA A 107 10.63 21.16 -8.36
CA ALA A 107 10.42 20.96 -6.91
C ALA A 107 11.05 19.65 -6.44
N LEU A 108 10.87 18.57 -7.21
CA LEU A 108 11.52 17.29 -6.96
C LEU A 108 13.06 17.39 -7.02
N ARG A 109 13.60 18.09 -8.02
CA ARG A 109 15.05 18.25 -8.18
C ARG A 109 15.68 19.02 -7.00
N ARG A 110 14.99 20.05 -6.48
CA ARG A 110 15.39 20.78 -5.27
C ARG A 110 15.23 19.96 -4.00
N ALA A 111 14.27 19.03 -4.00
CA ALA A 111 13.94 18.15 -2.87
C ALA A 111 14.96 17.04 -2.61
N LEU A 112 15.34 16.31 -3.67
CA LEU A 112 16.14 15.09 -3.56
C LEU A 112 17.44 15.24 -2.74
N PRO A 113 18.25 16.32 -2.88
CA PRO A 113 19.48 16.47 -2.09
C PRO A 113 19.26 16.64 -0.59
N GLN A 114 18.04 17.01 -0.17
CA GLN A 114 17.70 17.28 1.23
C GLN A 114 17.10 16.04 1.92
N LEU A 115 16.67 15.03 1.16
CA LEU A 115 16.05 13.84 1.71
C LEU A 115 17.09 12.93 2.40
N PRO A 116 16.67 12.16 3.43
CA PRO A 116 17.57 11.24 4.13
C PRO A 116 18.19 10.21 3.18
N ARG A 117 19.47 9.90 3.37
CA ARG A 117 20.21 8.95 2.52
C ARG A 117 19.69 7.51 2.59
N SER A 118 18.87 7.17 3.59
CA SER A 118 18.28 5.84 3.78
C SER A 118 16.89 5.69 3.17
N LEU A 119 16.40 6.72 2.46
CA LEU A 119 15.06 6.74 1.92
C LEU A 119 14.91 5.79 0.73
N ALA A 120 13.93 4.88 0.77
CA ALA A 120 13.44 4.24 -0.44
C ALA A 120 12.42 5.18 -1.11
N LEU A 121 12.76 5.69 -2.30
CA LEU A 121 11.81 6.37 -3.18
C LEU A 121 11.03 5.29 -3.94
N LEU A 122 9.72 5.23 -3.69
CA LEU A 122 8.83 4.20 -4.23
C LEU A 122 7.71 4.91 -4.99
N GLY A 123 7.85 5.00 -6.31
CA GLY A 123 6.81 5.56 -7.18
C GLY A 123 7.16 6.93 -7.71
N PHE A 124 7.29 7.00 -9.03
CA PHE A 124 7.10 8.18 -9.83
C PHE A 124 6.04 7.82 -10.87
N ASP A 125 4.86 8.43 -10.78
CA ASP A 125 3.96 8.51 -11.93
C ASP A 125 4.52 9.63 -12.84
N LEU A 126 5.52 9.32 -13.67
CA LEU A 126 6.15 10.26 -14.60
C LEU A 126 5.71 9.90 -16.03
N GLY A 127 4.56 10.47 -16.42
CA GLY A 127 4.01 10.42 -17.77
C GLY A 127 4.91 10.96 -18.91
N PHE A 128 6.19 11.31 -18.71
CA PHE A 128 7.10 11.81 -19.75
C PHE A 128 8.48 11.12 -19.81
N GLY A 129 9.03 11.05 -21.03
CA GLY A 129 10.15 10.19 -21.40
C GLY A 129 11.51 10.76 -21.06
N LEU A 130 12.24 10.04 -20.23
CA LEU A 130 13.70 10.12 -20.19
C LEU A 130 14.28 9.43 -21.43
N ALA A 131 14.21 10.08 -22.59
CA ALA A 131 14.92 9.61 -23.76
C ALA A 131 16.45 9.68 -23.50
N ALA A 132 17.04 8.49 -23.36
CA ALA A 132 18.43 8.14 -23.66
C ALA A 132 19.53 9.18 -23.37
N THR A 133 20.28 8.95 -22.30
CA THR A 133 21.75 9.08 -22.34
C THR A 133 22.36 7.72 -22.09
N SER A 134 22.95 7.14 -23.14
CA SER A 134 23.62 5.85 -23.17
C SER A 134 24.88 5.88 -22.29
N GLY A 135 24.72 5.49 -21.03
CA GLY A 135 25.79 5.31 -20.06
C GLY A 135 25.21 4.56 -18.88
N SER A 136 26.00 3.72 -18.22
CA SER A 136 25.55 2.97 -17.04
C SER A 136 24.80 3.90 -16.08
N LEU A 137 23.72 3.43 -15.47
CA LEU A 137 23.08 4.13 -14.36
C LEU A 137 23.93 3.95 -13.10
N ASP A 138 25.15 4.47 -13.15
CA ASP A 138 25.91 4.85 -11.97
C ASP A 138 25.59 6.32 -11.61
N VAL A 139 26.07 6.75 -10.44
CA VAL A 139 25.79 8.07 -9.86
C VAL A 139 26.03 9.24 -10.81
N PRO A 140 27.10 9.23 -11.63
CA PRO A 140 27.30 10.21 -12.70
C PRO A 140 26.21 10.19 -13.76
N GLY A 141 25.75 9.03 -14.24
CA GLY A 141 24.74 8.92 -15.29
C GLY A 141 23.35 9.44 -14.90
N LEU A 142 22.90 9.19 -13.67
CA LEU A 142 21.64 9.77 -13.16
C LEU A 142 21.76 11.31 -12.99
N ARG A 143 22.93 11.79 -12.55
CA ARG A 143 23.22 13.24 -12.43
C ARG A 143 23.26 13.93 -13.78
N GLU A 144 23.88 13.29 -14.77
CA GLU A 144 23.96 13.80 -16.13
C GLU A 144 22.57 13.84 -16.76
N ALA A 145 21.79 12.77 -16.65
CA ALA A 145 20.39 12.76 -17.09
C ALA A 145 19.53 13.84 -16.41
N LEU A 146 19.65 14.05 -15.10
CA LEU A 146 18.96 15.11 -14.35
C LEU A 146 19.44 16.53 -14.70
N ALA A 147 20.68 16.67 -15.17
CA ALA A 147 21.27 17.92 -15.60
C ALA A 147 20.97 18.24 -17.08
N THR A 148 20.71 17.23 -17.91
CA THR A 148 20.41 17.36 -19.34
C THR A 148 18.93 17.45 -19.66
N VAL A 149 18.03 17.21 -18.70
CA VAL A 149 16.59 17.52 -18.87
C VAL A 149 16.48 19.04 -19.10
N PRO A 150 16.05 19.49 -20.30
CA PRO A 150 15.83 20.90 -20.54
C PRO A 150 14.75 21.40 -19.58
N ALA A 151 14.96 22.57 -18.98
CA ALA A 151 13.91 23.26 -18.26
C ALA A 151 12.76 23.52 -19.25
N HIS A 152 11.69 22.74 -19.15
CA HIS A 152 10.48 22.90 -19.96
C HIS A 152 9.41 23.69 -19.21
N ASP A 153 9.85 24.69 -18.43
CA ASP A 153 9.02 25.82 -18.04
C ASP A 153 9.81 27.11 -18.26
N ASP A 154 9.21 28.02 -19.03
CA ASP A 154 9.65 29.39 -19.22
C ASP A 154 9.57 30.13 -17.87
N ASP A 155 10.70 30.35 -17.18
CA ASP A 155 11.02 31.57 -16.39
C ASP A 155 12.14 31.42 -15.33
N GLU A 156 12.72 30.25 -15.08
CA GLU A 156 13.85 30.14 -14.13
C GLU A 156 15.16 29.69 -14.80
N VAL A 157 15.89 30.66 -15.35
CA VAL A 157 17.30 30.49 -15.72
C VAL A 157 18.13 30.34 -14.45
N TRP A 158 18.68 29.16 -14.22
CA TRP A 158 19.62 28.88 -13.13
C TRP A 158 20.98 29.55 -13.38
N PRO A 159 21.46 30.47 -12.53
CA PRO A 159 22.81 30.98 -12.62
C PRO A 159 23.73 30.16 -11.72
N GLY A 160 24.51 29.24 -12.28
CA GLY A 160 25.68 28.70 -11.59
C GLY A 160 26.11 27.29 -11.99
N ASP A 161 27.43 27.14 -12.20
CA ASP A 161 28.18 25.94 -12.57
C ASP A 161 28.24 24.83 -11.48
N GLY A 162 27.14 24.64 -10.74
CA GLY A 162 27.10 23.92 -9.47
C GLY A 162 27.12 22.40 -9.58
N ARG A 163 28.31 21.80 -9.50
CA ARG A 163 28.48 20.37 -9.16
C ARG A 163 27.91 20.07 -7.76
N LEU A 164 27.00 19.11 -7.67
CA LEU A 164 26.46 18.60 -6.40
C LEU A 164 27.50 17.74 -5.66
N PRO A 165 27.67 17.87 -4.32
CA PRO A 165 28.55 16.99 -3.54
C PRO A 165 27.97 15.57 -3.41
N ALA A 166 28.87 14.56 -3.39
CA ALA A 166 28.52 13.14 -3.39
C ALA A 166 28.48 12.50 -1.99
N PRO A 167 27.47 11.67 -1.68
CA PRO A 167 27.57 10.64 -0.65
C PRO A 167 27.50 9.20 -1.20
N PRO A 168 27.95 8.18 -0.44
CA PRO A 168 28.00 6.78 -0.89
C PRO A 168 26.62 6.10 -0.82
N LEU A 169 26.36 5.20 -1.77
CA LEU A 169 25.03 4.84 -2.29
C LEU A 169 24.61 3.38 -2.04
N ASP A 170 25.35 2.62 -1.23
CA ASP A 170 25.07 1.20 -0.96
C ASP A 170 23.76 0.96 -0.17
N ALA A 171 23.00 2.01 0.16
CA ALA A 171 21.81 1.94 1.02
C ALA A 171 20.46 2.20 0.31
N LEU A 172 20.43 2.51 -0.99
CA LEU A 172 19.47 3.53 -1.46
C LEU A 172 18.26 3.08 -2.30
N VAL A 173 18.06 1.81 -2.63
CA VAL A 173 16.81 1.42 -3.33
C VAL A 173 16.29 0.08 -2.81
N ARG A 174 15.32 0.13 -1.88
CA ARG A 174 14.57 -1.07 -1.44
C ARG A 174 13.32 -1.33 -2.29
N GLY A 175 12.85 -0.32 -3.03
CA GLY A 175 11.72 -0.46 -3.94
C GLY A 175 11.89 0.37 -5.21
N LEU A 176 11.54 -0.18 -6.37
CA LEU A 176 11.59 0.50 -7.67
C LEU A 176 10.21 0.43 -8.33
N HIS A 177 9.71 1.56 -8.83
CA HIS A 177 8.48 1.61 -9.64
C HIS A 177 8.83 2.01 -11.06
N VAL A 178 8.43 1.22 -12.05
CA VAL A 178 8.87 1.38 -13.45
C VAL A 178 7.68 1.53 -14.39
N GLU A 179 7.47 2.74 -14.92
CA GLU A 179 6.49 3.03 -15.98
C GLU A 179 7.01 2.78 -17.39
N ARG A 180 8.32 2.97 -17.59
CA ARG A 180 8.95 2.92 -18.92
C ARG A 180 10.16 2.00 -18.88
N PRO A 181 9.97 0.67 -18.81
CA PRO A 181 11.08 -0.27 -18.65
C PRO A 181 12.09 -0.23 -19.81
N HIS A 182 11.70 0.21 -21.00
CA HIS A 182 12.60 0.43 -22.14
C HIS A 182 13.69 1.48 -21.89
N LEU A 183 13.51 2.34 -20.88
CA LEU A 183 14.50 3.34 -20.48
C LEU A 183 15.51 2.79 -19.46
N PHE A 184 15.26 1.61 -18.90
CA PHE A 184 16.11 0.95 -17.90
C PHE A 184 16.83 -0.25 -18.50
N THR A 185 17.85 0.00 -19.33
CA THR A 185 18.62 -1.07 -19.97
C THR A 185 19.99 -1.33 -19.34
N ALA A 186 20.46 -0.51 -18.38
CA ALA A 186 21.89 -0.50 -18.04
C ALA A 186 22.33 -0.75 -16.58
N ALA A 187 21.47 -0.70 -15.55
CA ALA A 187 21.82 -1.17 -14.20
C ALA A 187 20.60 -1.09 -13.27
N VAL A 188 20.12 -2.23 -12.77
CA VAL A 188 19.24 -2.21 -11.60
C VAL A 188 20.12 -2.17 -10.34
N PRO A 189 19.84 -1.28 -9.39
CA PRO A 189 20.54 -1.27 -8.11
C PRO A 189 20.49 -2.64 -7.43
N ARG A 190 21.63 -3.14 -6.96
CA ARG A 190 21.65 -4.32 -6.08
C ARG A 190 20.88 -3.98 -4.79
N GLY A 191 19.98 -4.86 -4.37
CA GLY A 191 19.23 -4.72 -3.12
C GLY A 191 17.78 -4.24 -3.24
N VAL A 192 17.25 -4.09 -4.46
CA VAL A 192 15.81 -3.90 -4.67
C VAL A 192 15.05 -5.14 -4.19
N ARG A 193 14.21 -4.98 -3.18
CA ARG A 193 13.37 -6.07 -2.63
C ARG A 193 11.92 -5.98 -3.06
N SER A 194 11.46 -4.80 -3.45
CA SER A 194 10.10 -4.56 -3.93
C SER A 194 10.14 -3.95 -5.33
N LEU A 195 9.38 -4.50 -6.27
CA LEU A 195 9.31 -4.01 -7.63
C LEU A 195 7.84 -3.74 -7.97
N GLY A 196 7.53 -2.53 -8.38
CA GLY A 196 6.24 -2.19 -8.95
C GLY A 196 6.36 -1.94 -10.45
N LEU A 197 5.54 -2.61 -11.24
CA LEU A 197 5.50 -2.47 -12.70
C LEU A 197 4.18 -1.79 -13.07
N LEU A 198 4.27 -0.67 -13.79
CA LEU A 198 3.13 -0.01 -14.43
C LEU A 198 3.05 -0.45 -15.90
N PRO A 199 1.94 -0.20 -16.63
CA PRO A 199 1.71 -0.74 -17.96
C PRO A 199 2.84 -0.30 -18.91
N PRO A 200 3.73 -1.22 -19.34
CA PRO A 200 4.77 -0.84 -20.27
C PRO A 200 4.15 -0.70 -21.65
N ARG A 201 4.61 0.30 -22.40
CA ARG A 201 4.27 0.41 -23.83
C ARG A 201 4.92 -0.68 -24.70
N ASP A 202 5.89 -1.41 -24.15
CA ASP A 202 6.70 -2.40 -24.86
C ASP A 202 7.04 -3.61 -23.95
N VAL A 203 6.46 -4.76 -24.27
CA VAL A 203 6.66 -6.03 -23.55
C VAL A 203 8.08 -6.56 -23.72
N ALA A 204 8.73 -6.35 -24.87
CA ALA A 204 10.09 -6.83 -25.12
C ALA A 204 11.11 -6.11 -24.24
N ALA A 205 10.89 -4.82 -24.03
CA ALA A 205 11.66 -4.03 -23.08
C ALA A 205 11.47 -4.49 -21.63
N LEU A 206 10.24 -4.83 -21.23
CA LEU A 206 10.01 -5.39 -19.90
C LEU A 206 10.72 -6.73 -19.72
N ARG A 207 10.64 -7.64 -20.70
CA ARG A 207 11.36 -8.92 -20.66
C ARG A 207 12.87 -8.71 -20.47
N SER A 208 13.46 -7.76 -21.22
CA SER A 208 14.87 -7.42 -21.10
C SER A 208 15.22 -6.87 -19.71
N PHE A 209 14.39 -5.97 -19.18
CA PHE A 209 14.56 -5.40 -17.84
C PHE A 209 14.52 -6.48 -16.75
N LEU A 210 13.54 -7.40 -16.82
CA LEU A 210 13.39 -8.45 -15.82
C LEU A 210 14.44 -9.56 -15.95
N ALA A 211 14.91 -9.84 -17.17
CA ALA A 211 16.08 -10.69 -17.37
C ALA A 211 17.32 -10.09 -16.70
N ALA A 212 17.48 -8.77 -16.72
CA ALA A 212 18.55 -8.08 -15.98
C ALA A 212 18.38 -8.15 -14.45
N LEU A 213 17.18 -8.49 -13.96
CA LEU A 213 16.90 -8.74 -12.54
C LEU A 213 17.12 -10.19 -12.11
N ALA A 214 17.53 -11.10 -13.00
CA ALA A 214 17.61 -12.54 -12.68
C ALA A 214 18.45 -12.84 -11.42
N ASP A 215 19.48 -12.04 -11.16
CA ASP A 215 20.36 -12.17 -9.99
C ASP A 215 19.92 -11.32 -8.78
N THR A 216 18.78 -10.64 -8.85
CA THR A 216 18.26 -9.76 -7.79
C THR A 216 17.21 -10.49 -6.95
N GLU A 217 17.36 -10.43 -5.62
CA GLU A 217 16.39 -10.98 -4.67
C GLU A 217 15.15 -10.09 -4.55
N VAL A 218 14.18 -10.29 -5.45
CA VAL A 218 12.87 -9.61 -5.40
C VAL A 218 11.94 -10.38 -4.46
N GLU A 219 11.62 -9.79 -3.31
CA GLU A 219 10.71 -10.36 -2.29
C GLU A 219 9.25 -9.93 -2.51
N ALA A 220 9.01 -8.77 -3.14
CA ALA A 220 7.69 -8.22 -3.39
C ALA A 220 7.55 -7.73 -4.83
N LEU A 221 6.48 -8.11 -5.51
CA LEU A 221 6.19 -7.74 -6.89
C LEU A 221 4.75 -7.24 -6.99
N THR A 222 4.60 -6.02 -7.45
CA THR A 222 3.31 -5.41 -7.75
C THR A 222 3.23 -5.13 -9.24
N VAL A 223 2.15 -5.54 -9.90
CA VAL A 223 2.06 -5.50 -11.36
C VAL A 223 0.71 -4.91 -11.78
N TYR A 224 0.72 -3.73 -12.39
CA TYR A 224 -0.45 -3.04 -12.92
C TYR A 224 -0.37 -2.99 -14.46
N CYS A 225 -0.41 -4.13 -15.15
CA CYS A 225 -0.28 -4.17 -16.62
C CYS A 225 -1.11 -5.30 -17.23
N SER A 226 -1.23 -5.36 -18.56
CA SER A 226 -1.98 -6.43 -19.26
C SER A 226 -1.46 -7.84 -18.99
N ASP A 227 -2.31 -8.85 -19.14
CA ASP A 227 -1.98 -10.27 -18.96
C ASP A 227 -0.69 -10.72 -19.64
N GLU A 228 -0.49 -10.34 -20.91
CA GLU A 228 0.73 -10.69 -21.66
C GLU A 228 1.99 -10.18 -20.94
N THR A 229 1.89 -8.96 -20.41
CA THR A 229 2.99 -8.31 -19.70
C THR A 229 3.23 -8.97 -18.35
N VAL A 230 2.16 -9.31 -17.62
CA VAL A 230 2.28 -10.01 -16.32
C VAL A 230 2.91 -11.39 -16.51
N CYS A 231 2.45 -12.15 -17.50
CA CYS A 231 3.01 -13.45 -17.85
C CYS A 231 4.49 -13.33 -18.22
N ALA A 232 4.84 -12.39 -19.11
CA ALA A 232 6.23 -12.11 -19.45
C ALA A 232 7.07 -11.75 -18.22
N ALA A 233 6.46 -11.03 -17.27
CA ALA A 233 7.16 -10.59 -16.07
C ALA A 233 7.51 -11.75 -15.15
N ILE A 234 6.51 -12.57 -14.90
CA ILE A 234 6.61 -13.79 -14.12
C ILE A 234 7.56 -14.80 -14.77
N GLU A 235 7.56 -14.90 -16.11
CA GLU A 235 8.47 -15.75 -16.87
C GLU A 235 9.94 -15.34 -16.71
N SER A 236 10.19 -14.07 -16.44
CA SER A 236 11.55 -13.52 -16.46
C SER A 236 12.10 -13.26 -15.05
N ALA A 237 11.23 -13.08 -14.06
CA ALA A 237 11.63 -12.77 -12.69
C ALA A 237 12.13 -14.01 -11.90
N PRO A 238 13.03 -13.84 -10.93
CA PRO A 238 13.42 -14.88 -9.97
C PRO A 238 12.31 -15.14 -8.94
N ILE A 239 11.14 -15.58 -9.41
CA ILE A 239 9.89 -15.71 -8.64
C ILE A 239 9.96 -16.69 -7.46
N ALA A 240 10.98 -17.56 -7.40
CA ALA A 240 11.13 -18.55 -6.34
C ALA A 240 11.31 -17.92 -4.95
N GLN A 241 11.78 -16.67 -4.90
CA GLN A 241 11.97 -15.92 -3.65
C GLN A 241 10.79 -15.02 -3.30
N LEU A 242 9.78 -14.90 -4.17
CA LEU A 242 8.70 -13.95 -4.00
C LEU A 242 7.83 -14.30 -2.78
N ARG A 243 7.67 -13.32 -1.88
CA ARG A 243 6.84 -13.38 -0.67
C ARG A 243 5.56 -12.57 -0.83
N GLU A 244 5.57 -11.53 -1.66
CA GLU A 244 4.39 -10.70 -1.92
C GLU A 244 4.16 -10.58 -3.43
N LEU A 245 2.93 -10.89 -3.86
CA LEU A 245 2.48 -10.69 -5.24
C LEU A 245 1.17 -9.91 -5.20
N GLU A 246 1.18 -8.73 -5.80
CA GLU A 246 -0.03 -7.92 -5.99
C GLU A 246 -0.23 -7.69 -7.48
N LEU A 247 -1.35 -8.17 -7.99
CA LEU A 247 -1.80 -7.92 -9.36
C LEU A 247 -2.79 -6.76 -9.29
N GLY A 248 -2.61 -5.78 -10.16
CA GLY A 248 -3.28 -4.50 -10.12
C GLY A 248 -4.64 -4.52 -10.79
N TYR A 249 -5.56 -3.67 -10.30
CA TYR A 249 -6.98 -3.57 -10.69
C TYR A 249 -7.28 -3.10 -12.12
N GLU A 250 -6.28 -2.85 -12.97
CA GLU A 250 -6.53 -2.41 -14.33
C GLU A 250 -6.99 -3.57 -15.23
N LEU A 251 -7.85 -3.24 -16.20
CA LEU A 251 -8.93 -4.05 -16.78
C LEU A 251 -8.58 -5.37 -17.50
N GLU A 252 -7.34 -5.85 -17.45
CA GLU A 252 -6.90 -6.99 -18.27
C GLU A 252 -5.93 -7.95 -17.58
N VAL A 253 -5.82 -7.93 -16.25
CA VAL A 253 -5.17 -9.05 -15.54
C VAL A 253 -6.20 -10.14 -15.26
N GLY A 254 -6.10 -11.24 -15.99
CA GLY A 254 -6.86 -12.45 -15.80
C GLY A 254 -6.11 -13.53 -15.01
N PRO A 255 -6.73 -14.71 -14.86
CA PRO A 255 -6.15 -15.83 -14.10
C PRO A 255 -4.87 -16.39 -14.74
N GLU A 256 -4.60 -16.10 -16.02
CA GLU A 256 -3.41 -16.59 -16.74
C GLU A 256 -2.10 -16.11 -16.10
N ALA A 257 -2.06 -14.87 -15.60
CA ALA A 257 -0.93 -14.35 -14.82
C ALA A 257 -0.63 -15.24 -13.60
N ALA A 258 -1.65 -15.56 -12.81
CA ALA A 258 -1.49 -16.42 -11.64
C ALA A 258 -1.08 -17.85 -12.04
N ARG A 259 -1.58 -18.38 -13.16
CA ARG A 259 -1.18 -19.69 -13.70
C ARG A 259 0.28 -19.69 -14.16
N ALA A 260 0.73 -18.64 -14.84
CA ALA A 260 2.13 -18.49 -15.24
C ALA A 260 3.06 -18.45 -14.02
N PHE A 261 2.64 -17.80 -12.93
CA PHE A 261 3.41 -17.73 -11.68
C PHE A 261 3.72 -19.12 -11.13
N VAL A 262 2.82 -20.03 -11.38
CA VAL A 262 2.77 -21.34 -10.75
C VAL A 262 3.48 -22.37 -11.57
N ALA A 263 3.29 -22.33 -12.89
CA ALA A 263 3.98 -23.20 -13.82
C ALA A 263 5.50 -23.18 -13.59
N ARG A 264 6.01 -22.06 -13.03
CA ARG A 264 7.42 -21.84 -12.70
C ARG A 264 7.81 -22.16 -11.26
N GLY A 265 6.93 -22.80 -10.48
CA GLY A 265 7.20 -23.18 -9.10
C GLY A 265 7.14 -22.01 -8.10
N GLY A 266 6.53 -20.88 -8.49
CA GLY A 266 6.20 -19.80 -7.57
C GLY A 266 5.20 -20.25 -6.50
N GLY A 267 5.08 -19.48 -5.42
CA GLY A 267 4.04 -19.66 -4.41
C GLY A 267 4.49 -20.30 -3.10
N ALA A 268 5.52 -21.16 -3.09
CA ALA A 268 5.93 -21.86 -1.86
C ALA A 268 6.34 -20.91 -0.70
N ARG A 269 6.83 -19.71 -1.04
CA ARG A 269 7.21 -18.65 -0.09
C ARG A 269 6.21 -17.50 -0.04
N LEU A 270 5.12 -17.57 -0.81
CA LEU A 270 4.17 -16.48 -0.91
C LEU A 270 3.39 -16.36 0.41
N GLU A 271 3.44 -15.16 0.98
CA GLU A 271 2.82 -14.77 2.25
C GLU A 271 1.71 -13.74 2.02
N ARG A 272 1.82 -12.93 0.97
CA ARG A 272 0.82 -11.96 0.55
C ARG A 272 0.47 -12.18 -0.91
N PHE A 273 -0.82 -12.38 -1.17
CA PHE A 273 -1.36 -12.40 -2.52
C PHE A 273 -2.53 -11.44 -2.61
N ALA A 274 -2.58 -10.63 -3.66
CA ALA A 274 -3.74 -9.81 -3.98
C ALA A 274 -3.94 -9.81 -5.49
N ALA A 275 -5.16 -10.05 -5.94
CA ALA A 275 -5.51 -10.02 -7.35
C ALA A 275 -6.94 -9.47 -7.55
N PRO A 276 -7.17 -8.67 -8.60
CA PRO A 276 -8.47 -8.05 -8.85
C PRO A 276 -9.42 -8.98 -9.60
N PHE A 277 -9.03 -10.22 -9.87
CA PHE A 277 -9.78 -11.15 -10.71
C PHE A 277 -10.25 -12.37 -9.90
N PRO A 278 -11.29 -13.05 -10.39
CA PRO A 278 -11.83 -14.24 -9.74
C PRO A 278 -10.79 -15.34 -9.58
N VAL A 279 -10.74 -15.92 -8.38
CA VAL A 279 -9.98 -17.14 -8.11
C VAL A 279 -10.77 -18.32 -8.65
N ASP A 280 -10.24 -18.95 -9.69
CA ASP A 280 -10.75 -20.23 -10.20
C ASP A 280 -10.06 -21.42 -9.50
N ALA A 281 -10.44 -22.64 -9.86
CA ALA A 281 -9.87 -23.86 -9.29
C ALA A 281 -8.34 -23.97 -9.48
N ASP A 282 -7.81 -23.46 -10.60
CA ASP A 282 -6.38 -23.51 -10.89
C ASP A 282 -5.64 -22.55 -9.96
N VAL A 283 -6.10 -21.31 -9.83
CA VAL A 283 -5.54 -20.31 -8.90
C VAL A 283 -5.72 -20.76 -7.45
N ALA A 284 -6.81 -21.45 -7.09
CA ALA A 284 -6.95 -21.99 -5.74
C ALA A 284 -5.97 -23.11 -5.44
N ALA A 285 -5.73 -24.04 -6.38
CA ALA A 285 -4.76 -25.12 -6.24
C ALA A 285 -3.33 -24.61 -6.01
N VAL A 286 -3.06 -23.41 -6.52
CA VAL A 286 -1.80 -22.68 -6.37
C VAL A 286 -1.67 -22.13 -4.98
N LEU A 287 -2.64 -21.31 -4.57
CA LEU A 287 -2.61 -20.64 -3.30
C LEU A 287 -2.55 -21.69 -2.18
N ALA A 288 -3.20 -22.85 -2.36
CA ALA A 288 -3.13 -23.98 -1.44
C ALA A 288 -1.70 -24.50 -1.13
N ARG A 289 -0.69 -24.21 -1.96
CA ARG A 289 0.72 -24.59 -1.72
C ARG A 289 1.53 -23.51 -1.01
N SER A 290 0.95 -22.33 -0.80
CA SER A 290 1.61 -21.16 -0.23
C SER A 290 1.38 -21.03 1.28
N ARG A 291 2.01 -20.01 1.90
CA ARG A 291 1.92 -19.74 3.34
C ARG A 291 1.28 -18.38 3.58
N LEU A 292 0.12 -18.16 2.97
CA LEU A 292 -0.54 -16.86 3.02
C LEU A 292 -0.89 -16.47 4.45
N VAL A 293 -0.55 -15.24 4.78
CA VAL A 293 -1.03 -14.49 5.94
C VAL A 293 -1.92 -13.32 5.52
N HIS A 294 -1.84 -12.90 4.25
CA HIS A 294 -2.67 -11.87 3.65
C HIS A 294 -3.21 -12.36 2.29
N LEU A 295 -4.53 -12.24 2.11
CA LEU A 295 -5.19 -12.57 0.85
C LEU A 295 -6.14 -11.45 0.42
N GLY A 296 -5.92 -10.91 -0.78
CA GLY A 296 -6.82 -10.00 -1.47
C GLY A 296 -7.47 -10.68 -2.68
N LEU A 297 -8.80 -10.67 -2.71
CA LEU A 297 -9.62 -11.23 -3.78
C LEU A 297 -10.45 -10.13 -4.42
N GLY A 298 -10.55 -10.13 -5.75
CA GLY A 298 -11.30 -9.15 -6.52
C GLY A 298 -12.33 -9.77 -7.47
N ASN A 299 -13.40 -9.02 -7.74
CA ASN A 299 -14.36 -9.22 -8.83
C ASN A 299 -15.04 -10.62 -8.87
N GLY A 300 -15.57 -11.07 -7.74
CA GLY A 300 -16.33 -12.32 -7.67
C GLY A 300 -15.49 -13.56 -8.01
N GLY A 301 -16.11 -14.69 -8.34
CA GLY A 301 -15.40 -15.89 -8.80
C GLY A 301 -16.00 -17.21 -8.33
N ASP A 302 -15.22 -18.27 -8.45
CA ASP A 302 -15.57 -19.57 -7.89
C ASP A 302 -15.45 -19.50 -6.35
N LEU A 303 -16.59 -19.34 -5.69
CA LEU A 303 -16.65 -19.21 -4.23
C LEU A 303 -16.19 -20.47 -3.51
N GLU A 304 -16.34 -21.64 -4.12
CA GLU A 304 -15.86 -22.89 -3.55
C GLU A 304 -14.33 -22.92 -3.57
N ALA A 305 -13.74 -22.55 -4.71
CA ALA A 305 -12.29 -22.43 -4.87
C ALA A 305 -11.71 -21.38 -3.89
N ALA A 306 -12.30 -20.19 -3.81
CA ALA A 306 -11.89 -19.14 -2.88
C ALA A 306 -12.05 -19.58 -1.41
N GLY A 307 -13.19 -20.19 -1.06
CA GLY A 307 -13.43 -20.73 0.28
C GLY A 307 -12.42 -21.81 0.68
N ALA A 308 -12.02 -22.68 -0.26
CA ALA A 308 -11.01 -23.69 -0.02
C ALA A 308 -9.62 -23.08 0.27
N VAL A 309 -9.28 -21.96 -0.37
CA VAL A 309 -8.05 -21.21 -0.05
C VAL A 309 -8.16 -20.61 1.35
N LEU A 310 -9.26 -19.91 1.65
CA LEU A 310 -9.48 -19.28 2.96
C LEU A 310 -9.34 -20.29 4.11
N ALA A 311 -9.96 -21.46 3.99
CA ALA A 311 -9.96 -22.47 5.04
C ALA A 311 -8.58 -23.13 5.28
N ARG A 312 -7.65 -23.06 4.32
CA ARG A 312 -6.34 -23.74 4.39
C ARG A 312 -5.24 -22.90 5.01
N HIS A 313 -5.37 -21.58 5.02
CA HIS A 313 -4.28 -20.68 5.40
C HIS A 313 -4.54 -20.00 6.76
N PRO A 314 -3.50 -19.74 7.56
CA PRO A 314 -3.60 -18.97 8.79
C PRO A 314 -3.68 -17.46 8.48
N LEU A 315 -4.69 -17.06 7.72
CA LEU A 315 -4.85 -15.68 7.27
C LEU A 315 -5.06 -14.76 8.47
N HIS A 316 -4.38 -13.61 8.45
CA HIS A 316 -4.58 -12.51 9.39
C HIS A 316 -5.35 -11.36 8.75
N THR A 317 -5.18 -11.17 7.44
CA THR A 317 -5.85 -10.13 6.68
C THR A 317 -6.54 -10.71 5.46
N ILE A 318 -7.77 -10.27 5.24
CA ILE A 318 -8.53 -10.55 4.03
C ILE A 318 -9.00 -9.22 3.42
N GLU A 319 -8.83 -9.09 2.11
CA GLU A 319 -9.43 -8.04 1.30
C GLU A 319 -10.38 -8.66 0.28
N LEU A 320 -11.64 -8.21 0.28
CA LEU A 320 -12.68 -8.61 -0.67
C LEU A 320 -13.07 -7.36 -1.46
N ALA A 321 -12.73 -7.30 -2.74
CA ALA A 321 -13.05 -6.18 -3.61
C ALA A 321 -14.04 -6.62 -4.70
N GLY A 322 -15.12 -5.86 -4.92
CA GLY A 322 -16.03 -6.12 -6.04
C GLY A 322 -16.82 -7.44 -5.93
N PHE A 323 -16.96 -8.01 -4.74
CA PHE A 323 -17.87 -9.13 -4.49
C PHE A 323 -19.30 -8.63 -4.32
N THR A 324 -20.27 -9.39 -4.82
CA THR A 324 -21.66 -9.16 -4.44
C THR A 324 -21.81 -9.45 -2.93
N PRO A 325 -22.72 -8.77 -2.22
CA PRO A 325 -22.92 -9.03 -0.80
C PRO A 325 -23.24 -10.48 -0.44
N PRO A 326 -24.12 -11.20 -1.15
CA PRO A 326 -24.36 -12.61 -0.87
C PRO A 326 -23.08 -13.45 -0.98
N ASP A 327 -22.22 -13.17 -1.96
CA ASP A 327 -21.00 -13.92 -2.20
C ASP A 327 -19.93 -13.61 -1.15
N ALA A 328 -19.74 -12.33 -0.82
CA ALA A 328 -18.86 -11.91 0.26
C ALA A 328 -19.29 -12.55 1.59
N LEU A 329 -20.58 -12.51 1.92
CA LEU A 329 -21.12 -13.16 3.12
C LEU A 329 -20.82 -14.66 3.11
N ARG A 330 -21.10 -15.39 2.02
CA ARG A 330 -20.73 -16.82 1.93
C ARG A 330 -19.24 -17.07 2.16
N LEU A 331 -18.36 -16.22 1.61
CA LEU A 331 -16.92 -16.34 1.86
C LEU A 331 -16.55 -16.10 3.32
N LEU A 332 -17.25 -15.18 4.01
CA LEU A 332 -17.05 -14.94 5.44
C LEU A 332 -17.37 -16.17 6.31
N ASP A 333 -18.15 -17.15 5.83
CA ASP A 333 -18.36 -18.44 6.52
C ASP A 333 -17.12 -19.35 6.44
N ALA A 334 -16.32 -19.20 5.39
CA ALA A 334 -15.07 -19.94 5.19
C ALA A 334 -13.84 -19.26 5.81
N VAL A 335 -14.01 -18.05 6.36
CA VAL A 335 -12.90 -17.28 6.93
C VAL A 335 -12.33 -17.95 8.18
N PRO A 336 -11.00 -18.17 8.25
CA PRO A 336 -10.41 -18.82 9.39
C PRO A 336 -10.47 -17.93 10.62
N ALA A 337 -10.53 -18.57 11.80
CA ALA A 337 -10.58 -17.90 13.10
C ALA A 337 -9.39 -16.95 13.39
N THR A 338 -8.31 -17.06 12.61
CA THR A 338 -7.08 -16.28 12.74
C THR A 338 -7.16 -14.88 12.13
N VAL A 339 -8.21 -14.59 11.35
CA VAL A 339 -8.37 -13.29 10.69
C VAL A 339 -8.71 -12.22 11.70
N SER A 340 -7.89 -11.17 11.72
CA SER A 340 -8.10 -9.98 12.54
C SER A 340 -8.53 -8.79 11.71
N ASP A 341 -8.19 -8.74 10.43
CA ASP A 341 -8.38 -7.56 9.60
C ASP A 341 -9.19 -7.93 8.36
N LEU A 342 -10.40 -7.39 8.24
CA LEU A 342 -11.28 -7.58 7.09
C LEU A 342 -11.47 -6.24 6.37
N TYR A 343 -11.09 -6.21 5.10
CA TYR A 343 -11.36 -5.12 4.18
C TYR A 343 -12.38 -5.61 3.17
N TRP A 344 -13.52 -4.93 3.09
CA TRP A 344 -14.50 -5.15 2.05
C TRP A 344 -14.67 -3.85 1.28
N ARG A 345 -14.28 -3.90 0.01
CA ARG A 345 -14.36 -2.79 -0.93
C ARG A 345 -15.40 -3.03 -2.01
N ALA A 346 -16.19 -2.00 -2.29
CA ALA A 346 -17.19 -1.95 -3.35
C ALA A 346 -18.39 -2.90 -3.15
N GLY A 347 -19.59 -2.38 -3.47
CA GLY A 347 -20.86 -3.10 -3.38
C GLY A 347 -21.96 -2.25 -2.74
N GLU A 348 -23.16 -2.81 -2.64
CA GLU A 348 -24.30 -2.20 -1.97
C GLU A 348 -24.75 -3.12 -0.84
N LEU A 349 -24.74 -2.64 0.40
CA LEU A 349 -25.30 -3.37 1.55
C LEU A 349 -26.63 -2.75 1.94
N ASP A 350 -27.70 -3.47 1.61
CA ASP A 350 -29.03 -3.21 2.17
C ASP A 350 -29.14 -3.69 3.63
N ASP A 351 -30.31 -3.47 4.22
CA ASP A 351 -30.59 -3.80 5.62
C ASP A 351 -30.51 -5.33 5.89
N ASP A 352 -30.86 -6.18 4.92
CA ASP A 352 -30.81 -7.63 5.08
C ASP A 352 -29.36 -8.13 5.04
N HIS A 353 -28.53 -7.56 4.17
CA HIS A 353 -27.09 -7.86 4.15
C HIS A 353 -26.38 -7.39 5.41
N VAL A 354 -26.72 -6.21 5.95
CA VAL A 354 -26.17 -5.78 7.24
C VAL A 354 -26.62 -6.69 8.38
N ARG A 355 -27.88 -7.12 8.40
CA ARG A 355 -28.35 -8.08 9.41
C ARG A 355 -27.59 -9.41 9.30
N ALA A 356 -27.45 -9.94 8.09
CA ALA A 356 -26.68 -11.17 7.86
C ALA A 356 -25.19 -11.01 8.23
N LEU A 357 -24.62 -9.81 8.03
CA LEU A 357 -23.27 -9.48 8.46
C LEU A 357 -23.19 -9.46 9.99
N SER A 358 -24.11 -8.76 10.66
CA SER A 358 -24.10 -8.57 12.12
C SER A 358 -24.32 -9.85 12.92
N GLU A 359 -24.95 -10.87 12.34
CA GLU A 359 -25.13 -12.18 12.98
C GLU A 359 -23.87 -13.07 12.96
N ARG A 360 -22.83 -12.67 12.22
CA ARG A 360 -21.61 -13.49 12.06
C ARG A 360 -20.67 -13.34 13.23
N THR A 361 -20.43 -14.47 13.91
CA THR A 361 -19.48 -14.54 15.03
C THR A 361 -18.03 -14.25 14.64
N THR A 362 -17.67 -14.41 13.36
CA THR A 362 -16.35 -14.05 12.82
C THR A 362 -16.01 -12.57 13.09
N LEU A 363 -17.01 -11.69 13.09
CA LEU A 363 -16.80 -10.25 13.31
C LEU A 363 -16.33 -9.92 14.74
N ALA A 364 -16.76 -10.70 15.74
CA ALA A 364 -16.39 -10.48 17.14
C ALA A 364 -14.88 -10.62 17.42
N ARG A 365 -14.13 -11.19 16.46
CA ARG A 365 -12.68 -11.39 16.56
C ARG A 365 -11.88 -10.35 15.78
N LEU A 366 -12.54 -9.55 14.96
CA LEU A 366 -11.85 -8.58 14.13
C LEU A 366 -11.24 -7.48 14.99
N SER A 367 -9.98 -7.19 14.71
CA SER A 367 -9.32 -5.97 15.13
C SER A 367 -9.69 -4.80 14.21
N LEU A 368 -10.03 -5.08 12.96
CA LEU A 368 -10.40 -4.08 11.96
C LEU A 368 -11.48 -4.63 11.02
N LEU A 369 -12.55 -3.86 10.85
CA LEU A 369 -13.53 -3.98 9.79
C LEU A 369 -13.52 -2.69 8.97
N SER A 370 -13.16 -2.78 7.69
CA SER A 370 -13.23 -1.66 6.74
C SER A 370 -14.26 -1.96 5.66
N LEU A 371 -15.35 -1.20 5.63
CA LEU A 371 -16.33 -1.18 4.55
C LEU A 371 -16.05 0.09 3.72
N SER A 372 -15.31 -0.06 2.64
CA SER A 372 -14.87 1.05 1.79
C SER A 372 -15.59 1.03 0.47
N GLU A 373 -16.05 2.18 -0.02
CA GLU A 373 -16.81 2.27 -1.27
C GLU A 373 -18.06 1.38 -1.28
N VAL A 374 -18.63 1.11 -0.10
CA VAL A 374 -19.86 0.35 0.05
C VAL A 374 -21.01 1.33 0.19
N ALA A 375 -22.00 1.22 -0.69
CA ALA A 375 -23.24 1.97 -0.56
C ALA A 375 -24.06 1.37 0.60
N MET A 376 -24.34 2.19 1.61
CA MET A 376 -25.16 1.81 2.77
C MET A 376 -26.13 2.94 3.10
N GLY A 377 -27.39 2.58 3.36
CA GLY A 377 -28.38 3.49 3.93
C GLY A 377 -28.04 3.87 5.39
N SER A 378 -28.67 4.93 5.88
CA SER A 378 -28.57 5.33 7.29
C SER A 378 -29.11 4.27 8.26
N ALA A 379 -30.18 3.56 7.87
CA ALA A 379 -30.76 2.46 8.64
C ALA A 379 -29.78 1.26 8.73
N ALA A 380 -29.29 0.77 7.59
CA ALA A 380 -28.22 -0.22 7.49
C ALA A 380 -27.00 0.17 8.34
N THR A 381 -26.54 1.41 8.24
CA THR A 381 -25.42 1.91 9.04
C THR A 381 -25.71 1.83 10.55
N ALA A 382 -26.87 2.31 10.99
CA ALA A 382 -27.25 2.27 12.40
C ALA A 382 -27.36 0.83 12.92
N ALA A 383 -27.91 -0.07 12.12
CA ALA A 383 -27.99 -1.50 12.43
C ALA A 383 -26.60 -2.15 12.56
N LEU A 384 -25.66 -1.78 11.68
CA LEU A 384 -24.27 -2.23 11.75
C LEU A 384 -23.61 -1.73 13.04
N LEU A 385 -23.77 -0.45 13.38
CA LEU A 385 -23.19 0.14 14.59
C LEU A 385 -23.78 -0.44 15.89
N ALA A 386 -25.04 -0.90 15.85
CA ALA A 386 -25.71 -1.54 16.98
C ALA A 386 -25.42 -3.05 17.11
N ALA A 387 -24.70 -3.65 16.14
CA ALA A 387 -24.42 -5.07 16.13
C ALA A 387 -23.51 -5.49 17.30
N GLU A 388 -23.97 -6.42 18.14
CA GLU A 388 -23.20 -6.91 19.29
C GLU A 388 -21.83 -7.48 18.89
N PRO A 389 -21.67 -8.25 17.80
CA PRO A 389 -20.35 -8.73 17.38
C PRO A 389 -19.38 -7.60 17.00
N LEU A 390 -19.87 -6.41 16.64
CA LEU A 390 -19.01 -5.27 16.32
C LEU A 390 -18.61 -4.43 17.53
N ALA A 391 -19.27 -4.60 18.68
CA ALA A 391 -18.91 -3.92 19.91
C ALA A 391 -17.46 -4.21 20.35
N GLY A 392 -16.92 -5.37 19.96
CA GLY A 392 -15.54 -5.78 20.22
C GLY A 392 -14.50 -5.30 19.21
N VAL A 393 -14.92 -4.74 18.06
CA VAL A 393 -14.06 -4.36 16.95
C VAL A 393 -13.49 -2.95 17.19
N PRO A 394 -12.19 -2.81 17.49
CA PRO A 394 -11.59 -1.50 17.81
C PRO A 394 -11.59 -0.51 16.64
N TRP A 395 -11.67 -1.03 15.41
CA TRP A 395 -11.59 -0.23 14.20
C TRP A 395 -12.71 -0.57 13.24
N LEU A 396 -13.73 0.28 13.20
CA LEU A 396 -14.73 0.28 12.15
C LEU A 396 -14.48 1.46 11.22
N ARG A 397 -14.12 1.18 9.96
CA ARG A 397 -13.95 2.20 8.93
C ARG A 397 -15.09 2.08 7.93
N LEU A 398 -15.90 3.13 7.83
CA LEU A 398 -16.94 3.27 6.82
C LEU A 398 -16.50 4.38 5.87
N THR A 399 -16.26 4.04 4.60
CA THR A 399 -15.97 5.02 3.55
C THR A 399 -17.05 4.88 2.49
N PRO A 400 -17.91 5.89 2.25
CA PRO A 400 -18.98 5.78 1.27
C PRO A 400 -18.41 5.68 -0.16
N ALA A 401 -19.19 5.09 -1.08
CA ALA A 401 -18.87 5.11 -2.51
C ALA A 401 -18.91 6.56 -3.04
N PRO A 402 -17.99 6.94 -3.94
CA PRO A 402 -17.89 8.31 -4.45
C PRO A 402 -19.12 8.75 -5.26
N ASP A 403 -19.86 7.82 -5.86
CA ASP A 403 -20.93 8.10 -6.82
C ASP A 403 -22.35 8.02 -6.24
N GLY A 404 -22.48 7.88 -4.91
CA GLY A 404 -23.78 7.95 -4.27
C GLY A 404 -24.25 9.41 -4.21
N ASP A 405 -25.14 9.84 -5.11
CA ASP A 405 -25.86 11.13 -5.08
C ASP A 405 -26.64 11.42 -3.77
N ARG A 406 -26.55 10.52 -2.79
CA ARG A 406 -26.98 10.70 -1.41
C ARG A 406 -25.75 10.60 -0.53
N GLU A 407 -25.15 11.74 -0.18
CA GLU A 407 -24.38 11.79 1.08
C GLU A 407 -25.31 11.28 2.18
N PRO A 408 -24.96 10.18 2.87
CA PRO A 408 -25.74 9.77 4.03
C PRO A 408 -25.67 10.90 5.05
N ASP A 409 -26.78 11.25 5.69
CA ASP A 409 -26.80 12.25 6.74
C ASP A 409 -26.16 11.67 8.03
N TRP A 410 -24.83 11.63 8.04
CA TRP A 410 -24.00 11.14 9.13
C TRP A 410 -24.07 12.03 10.38
N SER A 411 -24.64 13.23 10.29
CA SER A 411 -24.70 14.18 11.39
C SER A 411 -25.52 13.67 12.57
N SER A 412 -26.43 12.73 12.32
CA SER A 412 -27.29 12.09 13.32
C SER A 412 -26.68 10.91 14.07
N LEU A 413 -25.53 10.37 13.61
CA LEU A 413 -24.96 9.11 14.12
C LEU A 413 -23.76 9.26 15.05
N ASN A 414 -23.35 10.50 15.38
CA ASN A 414 -22.33 10.78 16.40
C ASN A 414 -22.97 11.33 17.69
N PRO A 415 -23.44 10.49 18.64
CA PRO A 415 -23.47 10.96 20.00
C PRO A 415 -22.02 11.23 20.46
N PRO A 416 -21.77 12.29 21.24
CA PRO A 416 -20.44 12.53 21.80
C PRO A 416 -19.97 11.30 22.60
N PRO A 417 -18.65 11.02 22.63
CA PRO A 417 -18.13 9.90 23.42
C PRO A 417 -18.55 10.06 24.88
N THR A 418 -19.13 9.00 25.43
CA THR A 418 -19.43 8.89 26.87
C THR A 418 -18.22 8.35 27.64
#